data_AF-A0A839JFX4-F1
#
_entry.id   AF-A0A839JFX4-F1
#
_cell.length_a   1.000
_cell.length_b   1.000
_cell.length_c   1.000
_cell.angle_alpha   90.00
_cell.angle_beta   90.00
_cell.angle_gamma   90.00
#
_symmetry.space_group_name_H-M   'P 1'
#
loop_
_entity.id
_entity.type
_entity.pdbx_description
1 polymer ?
#
loop_
_entity_poly.entity_id
_entity_poly.type
_entity_poly.pdbx_seq_one_letter_code
_entity_poly.pdbx_strand_id
1 'polypeptide(L)'
;MKLLRSLATASVLLLTACTPVADQTMVVTVYFDNEVLNPGAADCGRVYGVHRTVPASADVLGASVRELLAGPTAEESAQGYRSWFSAATADALLGTSTVGDTSYVDLADVSSTIPNASTSCGSAALLAQLGTTAQQAAMTPRVLYAFDGQPGPFWAWLQVGCTADNDHCDPAPFGGPPATPPATPTVAPSPTPTVTATDLQGVNEAFVTAFDDAAALLSVDVVRFLSGQEALDHAAGHPVYWDRLVCNGGGYEGGDTTGCSIDNDYLIVNDNPRVRTLPVTPDVDIRLIPWPECCEVEPTTRAAFAERVLEQEHPLLVSLDVAPDGSVTQVWEIYTP
;
A
#
# COMPACT_ATOMS: atom_id res chain seq x y z
N MET A 1 54.92 1.01 -83.17
CA MET A 1 54.26 1.99 -82.27
C MET A 1 52.81 1.56 -82.12
N LYS A 2 52.52 0.73 -81.11
CA LYS A 2 51.77 1.02 -79.88
C LYS A 2 50.24 1.10 -80.08
N LEU A 3 49.60 -0.08 -80.09
CA LEU A 3 48.19 -0.26 -79.71
C LEU A 3 48.07 0.01 -78.20
N LEU A 4 47.25 0.98 -77.79
CA LEU A 4 46.81 1.11 -76.40
C LEU A 4 45.49 0.35 -76.23
N ARG A 5 45.52 -0.71 -75.42
CA ARG A 5 44.33 -1.37 -74.87
C ARG A 5 43.89 -0.63 -73.61
N SER A 6 42.67 -0.10 -73.62
CA SER A 6 42.03 0.49 -72.44
C SER A 6 41.50 -0.63 -71.55
N LEU A 7 42.08 -0.83 -70.37
CA LEU A 7 41.52 -1.68 -69.32
C LEU A 7 40.46 -0.86 -68.57
N ALA A 8 39.20 -1.25 -68.70
CA ALA A 8 38.12 -0.77 -67.83
C ALA A 8 38.25 -1.48 -66.47
N THR A 9 38.56 -0.71 -65.43
CA THR A 9 38.60 -1.17 -64.04
C THR A 9 37.15 -1.32 -63.56
N ALA A 10 36.71 -2.55 -63.31
CA ALA A 10 35.42 -2.80 -62.66
C ALA A 10 35.55 -2.51 -61.16
N SER A 11 34.99 -1.39 -60.70
CA SER A 11 34.79 -1.13 -59.28
C SER A 11 33.68 -2.05 -58.77
N VAL A 12 34.06 -3.04 -57.98
CA VAL A 12 33.12 -3.85 -57.19
C VAL A 12 32.65 -3.00 -56.02
N LEU A 13 31.40 -2.53 -56.08
CA LEU A 13 30.72 -1.89 -54.97
C LEU A 13 30.35 -2.99 -53.97
N LEU A 14 31.11 -3.13 -52.89
CA LEU A 14 30.72 -3.95 -51.74
C LEU A 14 29.50 -3.28 -51.09
N LEU A 15 28.30 -3.74 -51.45
CA LEU A 15 27.11 -3.48 -50.65
C LEU A 15 27.30 -4.24 -49.33
N THR A 16 27.70 -3.53 -48.28
CA THR A 16 27.54 -4.00 -46.91
C THR A 16 26.03 -4.13 -46.69
N ALA A 17 25.50 -5.34 -46.81
CA ALA A 17 24.16 -5.63 -46.33
C ALA A 17 24.16 -5.32 -44.82
N CYS A 18 23.39 -4.32 -44.42
CA CYS A 18 23.07 -4.11 -43.01
C CYS A 18 22.25 -5.34 -42.61
N THR A 19 22.89 -6.34 -41.98
CA THR A 19 22.17 -7.43 -41.34
C THR A 19 21.20 -6.78 -40.35
N PRO A 20 19.88 -7.04 -40.44
CA PRO A 20 18.96 -6.60 -39.41
C PRO A 20 19.48 -7.16 -38.08
N VAL A 21 19.72 -6.28 -37.11
CA VAL A 21 19.95 -6.72 -35.73
C VAL A 21 18.69 -7.49 -35.37
N ALA A 22 18.81 -8.80 -35.16
CA ALA A 22 17.69 -9.58 -34.67
C ALA A 22 17.22 -8.94 -33.37
N ASP A 23 15.94 -8.59 -33.27
CA ASP A 23 15.31 -8.08 -32.04
C ASP A 23 15.59 -9.08 -30.93
N GLN A 24 16.62 -8.80 -30.14
CA GLN A 24 16.99 -9.65 -29.01
C GLN A 24 15.86 -9.52 -28.00
N THR A 25 15.44 -10.64 -27.43
CA THR A 25 14.44 -10.68 -26.37
C THR A 25 15.08 -11.20 -25.09
N MET A 26 14.44 -10.91 -23.97
CA MET A 26 14.75 -11.48 -22.66
C MET A 26 13.47 -11.94 -21.99
N VAL A 27 13.61 -12.83 -21.00
CA VAL A 27 12.49 -13.25 -20.16
C VAL A 27 12.54 -12.47 -18.86
N VAL A 28 11.42 -11.85 -18.49
CA VAL A 28 11.20 -11.24 -17.17
C VAL A 28 10.13 -12.03 -16.44
N THR A 29 10.11 -11.92 -15.11
CA THR A 29 9.04 -12.49 -14.27
C THR A 29 8.30 -11.34 -13.60
N VAL A 30 6.99 -11.30 -13.80
CA VAL A 30 6.08 -10.38 -13.10
C VAL A 30 5.23 -11.18 -12.12
N TYR A 31 4.82 -10.55 -11.02
CA TYR A 31 4.10 -11.24 -9.96
C TYR A 31 2.72 -10.63 -9.77
N PHE A 32 1.70 -11.49 -9.82
CA PHE A 32 0.29 -11.13 -9.68
C PHE A 32 -0.39 -12.00 -8.62
N ASP A 33 -1.54 -11.58 -8.12
CA ASP A 33 -2.40 -12.46 -7.34
C ASP A 33 -2.99 -13.56 -8.24
N ASN A 34 -3.50 -14.63 -7.65
CA ASN A 34 -4.17 -15.68 -8.42
C ASN A 34 -5.37 -16.26 -7.66
N GLU A 35 -6.58 -16.12 -8.20
CA GLU A 35 -7.83 -16.53 -7.54
C GLU A 35 -8.01 -18.05 -7.45
N VAL A 36 -7.29 -18.84 -8.27
CA VAL A 36 -7.34 -20.30 -8.25
C VAL A 36 -6.39 -20.86 -7.20
N LEU A 37 -5.20 -20.27 -7.10
CA LEU A 37 -4.14 -20.70 -6.17
C LEU A 37 -4.27 -20.06 -4.79
N ASN A 38 -4.97 -18.93 -4.69
CA ASN A 38 -5.28 -18.18 -3.48
C ASN A 38 -6.79 -17.82 -3.46
N PRO A 39 -7.67 -18.82 -3.30
CA PRO A 39 -9.11 -18.61 -3.39
C PRO A 39 -9.62 -17.63 -2.33
N GLY A 40 -10.44 -16.68 -2.77
CA GLY A 40 -10.98 -15.62 -1.90
C GLY A 40 -9.94 -14.61 -1.41
N ALA A 41 -8.75 -14.57 -2.02
CA ALA A 41 -7.64 -13.74 -1.56
C ALA A 41 -7.32 -13.95 -0.07
N ALA A 42 -7.30 -15.22 0.37
CA ALA A 42 -7.08 -15.61 1.76
C ALA A 42 -5.77 -15.07 2.35
N ASP A 43 -4.75 -14.85 1.51
CA ASP A 43 -3.53 -14.13 1.86
C ASP A 43 -3.29 -12.99 0.85
N CYS A 44 -3.48 -11.76 1.28
CA CYS A 44 -3.36 -10.57 0.45
C CYS A 44 -1.91 -10.31 -0.04
N GLY A 45 -0.90 -10.86 0.63
CA GLY A 45 0.50 -10.70 0.25
C GLY A 45 1.00 -11.77 -0.72
N ARG A 46 0.14 -12.73 -1.08
CA ARG A 46 0.56 -13.91 -1.83
C ARG A 46 0.46 -13.75 -3.33
N VAL A 47 1.62 -13.63 -3.97
CA VAL A 47 1.75 -13.44 -5.41
C VAL A 47 2.42 -14.64 -6.12
N TYR A 48 2.17 -14.76 -7.41
CA TYR A 48 2.59 -15.87 -8.26
C TYR A 48 3.24 -15.33 -9.54
N GLY A 49 4.38 -15.92 -9.90
CA GLY A 49 5.20 -15.45 -11.01
C GLY A 49 4.64 -15.87 -12.38
N VAL A 50 4.65 -14.92 -13.32
CA VAL A 50 4.35 -15.13 -14.74
C VAL A 50 5.56 -14.70 -15.56
N HIS A 51 6.00 -15.57 -16.46
CA HIS A 51 7.12 -15.30 -17.34
C HIS A 51 6.66 -14.59 -18.61
N ARG A 52 7.26 -13.43 -18.91
CA ARG A 52 6.99 -12.66 -20.13
C ARG A 52 8.24 -12.52 -20.97
N THR A 53 8.07 -12.60 -22.29
CA THR A 53 9.13 -12.33 -23.24
C THR A 53 9.02 -10.87 -23.68
N VAL A 54 10.06 -10.10 -23.41
CA VAL A 54 10.12 -8.66 -23.71
C VAL A 54 11.35 -8.35 -24.57
N PRO A 55 11.41 -7.19 -25.24
CA PRO A 55 12.66 -6.73 -25.86
C PRO A 55 13.80 -6.70 -24.85
N ALA A 56 14.99 -7.11 -25.26
CA ALA A 56 16.17 -7.09 -24.40
C ALA A 56 16.47 -5.67 -23.95
N SER A 57 16.65 -5.48 -22.64
CA SER A 57 16.92 -4.19 -22.01
C SER A 57 18.07 -4.33 -21.01
N ALA A 58 18.93 -3.31 -20.93
CA ALA A 58 19.90 -3.20 -19.84
C ALA A 58 19.23 -2.82 -18.50
N ASP A 59 18.06 -2.16 -18.57
CA ASP A 59 17.20 -1.85 -17.43
C ASP A 59 16.15 -2.95 -17.29
N VAL A 60 16.53 -4.03 -16.58
CA VAL A 60 15.67 -5.19 -16.31
C VAL A 60 14.57 -4.82 -15.31
N LEU A 61 14.88 -4.00 -14.31
CA LEU A 61 13.92 -3.50 -13.32
C LEU A 61 12.78 -2.76 -14.01
N GLY A 62 13.08 -1.73 -14.81
CA GLY A 62 12.05 -0.99 -15.51
C GLY A 62 11.32 -1.81 -16.56
N ALA A 63 11.99 -2.76 -17.24
CA ALA A 63 11.29 -3.68 -18.14
C ALA A 63 10.25 -4.55 -17.39
N SER A 64 10.61 -5.07 -16.23
CA SER A 64 9.73 -5.92 -15.43
C SER A 64 8.58 -5.12 -14.82
N VAL A 65 8.85 -3.91 -14.31
CA VAL A 65 7.82 -3.04 -13.73
C VAL A 65 6.84 -2.56 -14.81
N ARG A 66 7.29 -2.21 -16.03
CA ARG A 66 6.37 -1.86 -17.14
C ARG A 66 5.40 -3.00 -17.45
N GLU A 67 5.90 -4.23 -17.51
CA GLU A 67 5.06 -5.40 -17.73
C GLU A 67 4.05 -5.61 -16.59
N LEU A 68 4.46 -5.44 -15.34
CA LEU A 68 3.55 -5.52 -14.19
C LEU A 68 2.46 -4.45 -14.27
N LEU A 69 2.83 -3.20 -14.56
CA LEU A 69 1.92 -2.06 -14.66
C LEU A 69 0.94 -2.19 -15.83
N ALA A 70 1.24 -2.98 -16.85
CA ALA A 70 0.28 -3.32 -17.90
C ALA A 70 -0.82 -4.29 -17.43
N GLY A 71 -0.66 -4.91 -16.26
CA GLY A 71 -1.58 -5.89 -15.69
C GLY A 71 -1.56 -7.23 -16.42
N PRO A 72 -2.34 -8.23 -15.95
CA PRO A 72 -2.43 -9.54 -16.57
C PRO A 72 -3.00 -9.48 -17.99
N THR A 73 -2.50 -10.32 -18.90
CA THR A 73 -3.13 -10.48 -20.22
C THR A 73 -4.48 -11.20 -20.11
N ALA A 74 -5.24 -11.28 -21.21
CA ALA A 74 -6.48 -12.04 -21.25
C ALA A 74 -6.25 -13.53 -20.97
N GLU A 75 -5.16 -14.10 -21.48
CA GLU A 75 -4.76 -15.49 -21.28
C GLU A 75 -4.32 -15.76 -19.84
N GLU A 76 -3.60 -14.82 -19.22
CA GLU A 76 -3.21 -14.90 -17.81
C GLU A 76 -4.44 -14.76 -16.91
N SER A 77 -5.34 -13.83 -17.23
CA SER A 77 -6.61 -13.65 -16.51
C SER A 77 -7.49 -14.90 -16.56
N ALA A 78 -7.52 -15.59 -17.71
CA ALA A 78 -8.22 -16.87 -17.87
C ALA A 78 -7.61 -18.01 -17.03
N GLN A 79 -6.37 -17.87 -16.58
CA GLN A 79 -5.69 -18.77 -15.64
C GLN A 79 -5.85 -18.34 -14.17
N GLY A 80 -6.67 -17.32 -13.92
CA GLY A 80 -6.99 -16.83 -12.58
C GLY A 80 -6.07 -15.72 -12.06
N TYR A 81 -5.12 -15.21 -12.85
CA TYR A 81 -4.27 -14.10 -12.42
C TYR A 81 -5.06 -12.80 -12.30
N ARG A 82 -4.79 -12.01 -11.25
CA ARG A 82 -5.47 -10.75 -10.94
C ARG A 82 -4.47 -9.68 -10.50
N SER A 83 -4.79 -8.42 -10.77
CA SER A 83 -3.98 -7.27 -10.37
C SER A 83 -4.84 -6.01 -10.28
N TRP A 84 -4.37 -5.02 -9.51
CA TRP A 84 -4.85 -3.65 -9.63
C TRP A 84 -4.46 -3.02 -10.97
N PHE A 85 -3.33 -3.44 -11.52
CA PHE A 85 -2.79 -2.91 -12.76
C PHE A 85 -3.55 -3.44 -13.97
N SER A 86 -3.61 -2.60 -15.00
CA SER A 86 -4.28 -2.90 -16.26
C SER A 86 -3.66 -2.07 -17.38
N ALA A 87 -4.24 -2.15 -18.58
CA ALA A 87 -3.87 -1.27 -19.68
C ALA A 87 -3.93 0.24 -19.32
N ALA A 88 -4.75 0.64 -18.35
CA ALA A 88 -4.86 2.03 -17.89
C ALA A 88 -3.63 2.52 -17.10
N THR A 89 -2.82 1.59 -16.54
CA THR A 89 -1.61 1.91 -15.76
C THR A 89 -0.32 1.59 -16.52
N ALA A 90 -0.40 1.06 -17.74
CA ALA A 90 0.74 0.53 -18.50
C ALA A 90 1.88 1.56 -18.69
N ASP A 91 1.52 2.83 -18.88
CA ASP A 91 2.47 3.93 -19.11
C ASP A 91 2.85 4.68 -17.82
N ALA A 92 2.48 4.17 -16.64
CA ALA A 92 2.69 4.88 -15.39
C ALA A 92 4.14 4.86 -14.88
N LEU A 93 5.06 4.09 -15.48
CA LEU A 93 6.46 4.10 -15.04
C LEU A 93 7.20 5.36 -15.52
N LEU A 94 7.63 6.22 -14.60
CA LEU A 94 8.44 7.40 -14.91
C LEU A 94 9.94 7.09 -14.89
N GLY A 95 10.37 6.25 -13.95
CA GLY A 95 11.79 5.93 -13.81
C GLY A 95 12.07 4.79 -12.84
N THR A 96 13.25 4.20 -13.00
CA THR A 96 13.81 3.19 -12.10
C THR A 96 15.27 3.49 -11.84
N SER A 97 15.73 3.20 -10.62
CA SER A 97 17.16 3.20 -10.30
C SER A 97 17.47 2.17 -9.23
N THR A 98 18.73 1.78 -9.14
CA THR A 98 19.21 0.87 -8.09
C THR A 98 20.46 1.48 -7.48
N VAL A 99 20.45 1.69 -6.16
CA VAL A 99 21.57 2.22 -5.39
C VAL A 99 21.84 1.29 -4.22
N GLY A 100 22.99 0.60 -4.26
CA GLY A 100 23.31 -0.43 -3.28
C GLY A 100 22.25 -1.53 -3.27
N ASP A 101 21.68 -1.80 -2.10
CA ASP A 101 20.68 -2.84 -1.86
C ASP A 101 19.23 -2.34 -1.99
N THR A 102 19.01 -1.14 -2.53
CA THR A 102 17.67 -0.53 -2.68
C THR A 102 17.36 -0.22 -4.14
N SER A 103 16.20 -0.68 -4.59
CA SER A 103 15.58 -0.27 -5.85
C SER A 103 14.60 0.88 -5.62
N TYR A 104 14.62 1.86 -6.51
CA TYR A 104 13.72 3.01 -6.49
C TYR A 104 12.84 2.94 -7.74
N VAL A 105 11.53 3.04 -7.54
CA VAL A 105 10.53 2.99 -8.61
C VAL A 105 9.69 4.25 -8.54
N ASP A 106 9.81 5.10 -9.56
CA ASP A 106 9.03 6.32 -9.70
C ASP A 106 7.88 6.11 -10.66
N LEU A 107 6.67 6.39 -10.21
CA LEU A 107 5.43 6.19 -10.95
C LEU A 107 4.74 7.53 -11.17
N ALA A 108 3.93 7.64 -12.23
CA ALA A 108 2.90 8.66 -12.28
C ALA A 108 1.87 8.37 -11.18
N ASP A 109 1.19 9.40 -10.67
CA ASP A 109 0.12 9.21 -9.69
C ASP A 109 -1.01 8.35 -10.27
N VAL A 110 -1.09 7.09 -9.81
CA VAL A 110 -2.14 6.13 -10.19
C VAL A 110 -3.26 6.05 -9.16
N SER A 111 -3.24 6.85 -8.10
CA SER A 111 -4.21 6.77 -7.00
C SER A 111 -5.65 6.96 -7.44
N SER A 112 -5.91 7.79 -8.45
CA SER A 112 -7.24 7.95 -9.05
C SER A 112 -7.62 6.82 -10.01
N THR A 113 -6.64 6.12 -10.59
CA THR A 113 -6.86 5.04 -11.56
C THR A 113 -7.15 3.72 -10.85
N ILE A 114 -6.51 3.48 -9.71
CA ILE A 114 -6.66 2.28 -8.90
C ILE A 114 -6.99 2.62 -7.44
N PRO A 115 -8.07 3.37 -7.17
CA PRO A 115 -8.34 3.95 -5.84
C PRO A 115 -8.46 2.90 -4.73
N ASN A 116 -8.89 1.69 -5.05
CA ASN A 116 -9.08 0.62 -4.07
C ASN A 116 -7.78 -0.11 -3.67
N ALA A 117 -6.65 0.19 -4.33
CA ALA A 117 -5.36 -0.37 -3.98
C ALA A 117 -4.78 0.19 -2.67
N SER A 118 -5.39 1.23 -2.08
CA SER A 118 -5.03 1.74 -0.74
C SER A 118 -5.86 1.16 0.40
N THR A 119 -6.77 0.23 0.12
CA THR A 119 -7.47 -0.53 1.18
C THR A 119 -6.50 -1.45 1.93
N SER A 120 -6.88 -1.98 3.09
CA SER A 120 -6.00 -2.84 3.89
C SER A 120 -5.42 -4.03 3.07
N CYS A 121 -6.28 -4.91 2.55
CA CYS A 121 -5.85 -6.01 1.68
C CYS A 121 -5.30 -5.50 0.33
N GLY A 122 -5.85 -4.41 -0.20
CA GLY A 122 -5.42 -3.85 -1.48
C GLY A 122 -3.99 -3.34 -1.47
N SER A 123 -3.56 -2.69 -0.39
CA SER A 123 -2.21 -2.15 -0.22
C SER A 123 -1.19 -3.27 -0.03
N ALA A 124 -1.55 -4.32 0.72
CA ALA A 124 -0.74 -5.53 0.83
C ALA A 124 -0.55 -6.21 -0.54
N ALA A 125 -1.62 -6.38 -1.32
CA ALA A 125 -1.54 -6.95 -2.67
C ALA A 125 -0.72 -6.07 -3.63
N LEU A 126 -0.95 -4.75 -3.62
CA LEU A 126 -0.21 -3.80 -4.43
C LEU A 126 1.29 -3.86 -4.13
N LEU A 127 1.66 -3.78 -2.85
CA LEU A 127 3.05 -3.81 -2.39
C LEU A 127 3.69 -5.18 -2.62
N ALA A 128 2.95 -6.28 -2.50
CA ALA A 128 3.46 -7.62 -2.80
C ALA A 128 3.79 -7.79 -4.29
N GLN A 129 2.92 -7.31 -5.18
CA GLN A 129 3.12 -7.37 -6.63
C GLN A 129 4.28 -6.48 -7.08
N LEU A 130 4.29 -5.21 -6.64
CA LEU A 130 5.38 -4.27 -6.93
C LEU A 130 6.70 -4.72 -6.31
N GLY A 131 6.67 -5.08 -5.02
CA GLY A 131 7.83 -5.46 -4.22
C GLY A 131 8.50 -6.71 -4.77
N THR A 132 7.75 -7.81 -4.93
CA THR A 132 8.31 -9.07 -5.42
C THR A 132 8.87 -8.90 -6.84
N THR A 133 8.15 -8.21 -7.72
CA THR A 133 8.62 -7.98 -9.10
C THR A 133 9.92 -7.17 -9.11
N ALA A 134 9.98 -6.06 -8.38
CA ALA A 134 11.16 -5.19 -8.35
C ALA A 134 12.36 -5.86 -7.66
N GLN A 135 12.15 -6.54 -6.53
CA GLN A 135 13.20 -7.27 -5.81
C GLN A 135 13.82 -8.37 -6.67
N GLN A 136 13.00 -9.15 -7.39
CA GLN A 136 13.51 -10.20 -8.27
C GLN A 136 14.20 -9.65 -9.52
N ALA A 137 13.68 -8.56 -10.10
CA ALA A 137 14.25 -7.96 -11.30
C ALA A 137 15.60 -7.27 -11.04
N ALA A 138 15.75 -6.62 -9.88
CA ALA A 138 16.96 -5.88 -9.50
C ALA A 138 17.91 -6.65 -8.58
N MET A 139 17.49 -7.81 -8.06
CA MET A 139 18.22 -8.59 -7.06
C MET A 139 18.51 -7.81 -5.77
N THR A 140 17.61 -6.90 -5.39
CA THR A 140 17.72 -6.07 -4.18
C THR A 140 16.74 -6.51 -3.11
N PRO A 141 17.12 -6.51 -1.82
CA PRO A 141 16.19 -6.85 -0.74
C PRO A 141 15.16 -5.74 -0.45
N ARG A 142 15.41 -4.49 -0.85
CA ARG A 142 14.55 -3.34 -0.53
C ARG A 142 14.08 -2.60 -1.77
N VAL A 143 12.84 -2.10 -1.73
CA VAL A 143 12.25 -1.28 -2.80
C VAL A 143 11.55 -0.08 -2.18
N LEU A 144 11.74 1.10 -2.76
CA LEU A 144 11.03 2.33 -2.40
C LEU A 144 10.31 2.90 -3.61
N TYR A 145 9.19 3.56 -3.34
CA TYR A 145 8.26 4.04 -4.36
C TYR A 145 8.03 5.55 -4.22
N ALA A 146 7.75 6.19 -5.35
CA ALA A 146 7.34 7.58 -5.41
C ALA A 146 6.26 7.81 -6.47
N PHE A 147 5.50 8.89 -6.28
CA PHE A 147 4.70 9.50 -7.33
C PHE A 147 5.35 10.80 -7.78
N ASP A 148 5.64 10.92 -9.08
CA ASP A 148 6.21 12.11 -9.70
C ASP A 148 7.48 12.61 -8.96
N GLY A 149 8.34 11.68 -8.57
CA GLY A 149 9.57 11.92 -7.80
C GLY A 149 9.35 12.25 -6.33
N GLN A 150 8.11 12.16 -5.83
CA GLN A 150 7.72 12.44 -4.45
C GLN A 150 7.22 11.16 -3.74
N PRO A 151 7.99 10.59 -2.80
CA PRO A 151 7.55 9.41 -2.03
C PRO A 151 6.42 9.72 -1.04
N GLY A 152 6.32 10.95 -0.53
CA GLY A 152 5.27 11.34 0.43
C GLY A 152 3.84 11.02 -0.04
N PRO A 153 3.41 11.51 -1.22
CA PRO A 153 2.11 11.19 -1.79
C PRO A 153 1.83 9.69 -1.94
N PHE A 154 2.81 8.89 -2.40
CA PHE A 154 2.66 7.45 -2.54
C PHE A 154 2.36 6.78 -1.19
N TRP A 155 3.18 7.05 -0.16
CA TRP A 155 3.02 6.41 1.15
C TRP A 155 1.85 6.97 1.95
N ALA A 156 1.46 8.23 1.72
CA ALA A 156 0.25 8.80 2.27
C ALA A 156 -1.01 8.15 1.68
N TRP A 157 -1.03 7.90 0.37
CA TRP A 157 -2.12 7.19 -0.29
C TRP A 157 -2.32 5.78 0.30
N LEU A 158 -1.22 5.08 0.61
CA LEU A 158 -1.27 3.78 1.29
C LEU A 158 -1.47 3.86 2.82
N GLN A 159 -1.71 5.05 3.38
CA GLN A 159 -1.96 5.28 4.80
C GLN A 159 -0.81 4.86 5.74
N VAL A 160 0.43 4.78 5.21
CA VAL A 160 1.65 4.45 5.98
C VAL A 160 2.34 5.72 6.51
N GLY A 161 2.34 6.79 5.71
CA GLY A 161 3.06 8.03 6.02
C GLY A 161 4.58 7.88 5.88
N CYS A 162 5.34 8.87 6.39
CA CYS A 162 6.79 8.94 6.23
C CYS A 162 7.50 8.48 7.52
N THR A 163 8.12 7.31 7.47
CA THR A 163 8.73 6.61 8.59
C THR A 163 10.20 6.28 8.28
N ALA A 164 10.92 5.68 9.23
CA ALA A 164 12.29 5.25 8.96
C ALA A 164 12.36 4.17 7.86
N ASP A 165 11.34 3.32 7.73
CA ASP A 165 11.33 2.20 6.77
C ASP A 165 11.27 2.67 5.31
N ASN A 166 10.76 3.87 5.05
CA ASN A 166 10.74 4.52 3.74
C ASN A 166 11.64 5.76 3.65
N ASP A 167 12.73 5.77 4.43
CA ASP A 167 13.75 6.83 4.45
C ASP A 167 13.15 8.22 4.70
N HIS A 168 12.12 8.28 5.55
CA HIS A 168 11.35 9.47 5.84
C HIS A 168 10.84 10.18 4.58
N CYS A 169 10.52 9.42 3.53
CA CYS A 169 10.11 9.94 2.24
C CYS A 169 11.15 10.91 1.62
N ASP A 170 12.44 10.57 1.65
CA ASP A 170 13.47 11.36 0.95
C ASP A 170 13.26 11.32 -0.58
N PRO A 171 12.99 12.45 -1.26
CA PRO A 171 12.82 12.49 -2.72
C PRO A 171 14.14 12.44 -3.49
N ALA A 172 15.29 12.63 -2.84
CA ALA A 172 16.58 12.77 -3.53
C ALA A 172 16.94 11.56 -4.43
N PRO A 173 16.69 10.30 -4.04
CA PRO A 173 16.96 9.14 -4.89
C PRO A 173 16.08 9.07 -6.16
N PHE A 174 14.94 9.75 -6.18
CA PHE A 174 14.01 9.79 -7.31
C PHE A 174 14.26 10.98 -8.24
N GLY A 175 15.31 11.79 -7.99
CA GLY A 175 15.60 12.97 -8.79
C GLY A 175 14.68 14.17 -8.50
N GLY A 176 13.85 14.10 -7.45
CA GLY A 176 13.12 15.25 -6.94
C GLY A 176 14.07 16.30 -6.38
N PRO A 177 13.67 17.59 -6.33
CA PRO A 177 14.44 18.58 -5.59
C PRO A 177 14.61 18.07 -4.15
N PRO A 178 15.81 18.15 -3.54
CA PRO A 178 16.02 17.66 -2.19
C PRO A 178 14.95 18.27 -1.29
N ALA A 179 14.27 17.42 -0.51
CA ALA A 179 13.33 17.89 0.48
C ALA A 179 14.06 18.97 1.28
N THR A 180 13.55 20.20 1.24
CA THR A 180 14.08 21.21 2.14
C THR A 180 13.77 20.65 3.53
N PRO A 181 14.76 20.29 4.36
CA PRO A 181 14.45 19.84 5.70
C PRO A 181 13.59 20.94 6.30
N PRO A 182 12.39 20.66 6.85
CA PRO A 182 11.63 21.68 7.52
C PRO A 182 12.59 22.28 8.54
N ALA A 183 12.91 23.57 8.37
CA ALA A 183 13.91 24.25 9.16
C ALA A 183 13.60 23.93 10.61
N THR A 184 14.43 23.12 11.27
CA THR A 184 14.23 22.78 12.66
C THR A 184 14.31 24.09 13.40
N PRO A 185 13.20 24.65 13.93
CA PRO A 185 13.38 25.73 14.85
C PRO A 185 14.05 25.06 16.05
N THR A 186 15.23 25.53 16.44
CA THR A 186 15.81 25.21 17.75
C THR A 186 14.90 25.84 18.80
N VAL A 187 13.77 25.20 19.02
CA VAL A 187 12.91 25.40 20.16
C VAL A 187 13.56 24.54 21.25
N ALA A 188 14.06 25.21 22.29
CA ALA A 188 14.34 24.53 23.56
C ALA A 188 13.16 23.59 23.84
N PRO A 189 13.37 22.32 24.22
CA PRO A 189 12.32 21.29 24.20
C PRO A 189 11.07 21.85 24.86
N SER A 190 10.09 22.21 24.02
CA SER A 190 8.74 22.39 24.49
C SER A 190 8.34 21.02 25.01
N PRO A 191 7.77 20.93 26.23
CA PRO A 191 7.27 19.65 26.70
C PRO A 191 6.39 19.07 25.60
N THR A 192 6.66 17.83 25.21
CA THR A 192 5.74 17.04 24.40
C THR A 192 4.35 17.30 24.97
N PRO A 193 3.38 17.83 24.20
CA PRO A 193 2.04 17.94 24.73
C PRO A 193 1.61 16.51 25.04
N THR A 194 1.63 16.17 26.33
CA THR A 194 0.92 15.00 26.82
C THR A 194 -0.53 15.29 26.49
N VAL A 195 -1.04 14.68 25.42
CA VAL A 195 -2.47 14.67 25.17
C VAL A 195 -3.06 13.82 26.28
N THR A 196 -3.53 14.48 27.33
CA THR A 196 -4.32 13.86 28.39
C THR A 196 -5.59 13.28 27.78
N ALA A 197 -6.07 12.14 28.27
CA ALA A 197 -7.26 11.46 27.77
C ALA A 197 -8.57 12.26 27.81
N THR A 198 -8.54 13.49 28.30
CA THR A 198 -9.66 14.42 28.25
C THR A 198 -10.09 14.76 26.81
N ASP A 199 -9.29 14.39 25.80
CA ASP A 199 -9.61 14.50 24.37
C ASP A 199 -10.39 13.29 23.81
N LEU A 200 -10.58 12.21 24.58
CA LEU A 200 -11.33 11.00 24.17
C LEU A 200 -12.83 11.07 24.51
N GLN A 201 -13.40 12.26 24.77
CA GLN A 201 -14.75 12.37 25.36
C GLN A 201 -15.83 11.60 24.59
N GLY A 202 -16.17 10.42 25.10
CA GLY A 202 -17.20 9.54 24.56
C GLY A 202 -16.79 8.74 23.32
N VAL A 203 -15.50 8.71 22.95
CA VAL A 203 -14.99 7.86 21.86
C VAL A 203 -14.06 6.83 22.45
N ASN A 204 -14.50 5.57 22.39
CA ASN A 204 -13.81 4.46 23.04
C ASN A 204 -13.19 3.52 22.00
N GLU A 205 -13.48 3.69 20.72
CA GLU A 205 -13.05 2.78 19.67
C GLU A 205 -11.77 3.28 18.99
N ALA A 206 -10.79 2.40 18.80
CA ALA A 206 -9.53 2.77 18.20
C ALA A 206 -8.80 1.58 17.57
N PHE A 207 -8.01 1.84 16.52
CA PHE A 207 -7.02 0.89 16.04
C PHE A 207 -5.78 0.95 16.91
N VAL A 208 -5.32 -0.20 17.41
CA VAL A 208 -4.05 -0.29 18.16
C VAL A 208 -2.89 -0.26 17.18
N THR A 209 -2.01 0.72 17.33
CA THR A 209 -0.83 0.90 16.47
C THR A 209 0.46 0.45 17.14
N ALA A 210 0.54 0.47 18.48
CA ALA A 210 1.66 -0.07 19.24
C ALA A 210 1.28 -0.28 20.72
N PHE A 211 1.98 -1.19 21.40
CA PHE A 211 1.90 -1.37 22.84
C PHE A 211 3.29 -1.58 23.44
N ASP A 212 3.71 -0.70 24.33
CA ASP A 212 4.96 -0.81 25.10
C ASP A 212 4.62 -1.27 26.52
N ASP A 213 4.78 -2.57 26.76
CA ASP A 213 4.48 -3.17 28.06
C ASP A 213 5.40 -2.65 29.17
N ALA A 214 6.68 -2.40 28.86
CA ALA A 214 7.65 -1.94 29.84
C ALA A 214 7.38 -0.49 30.27
N ALA A 215 6.96 0.37 29.34
CA ALA A 215 6.57 1.74 29.62
C ALA A 215 5.10 1.87 30.08
N ALA A 216 4.30 0.80 29.97
CA ALA A 216 2.86 0.81 30.17
C ALA A 216 2.15 1.87 29.31
N LEU A 217 2.49 1.91 28.02
CA LEU A 217 1.94 2.85 27.04
C LEU A 217 1.24 2.13 25.89
N LEU A 218 0.00 2.52 25.61
CA LEU A 218 -0.78 2.05 24.46
C LEU A 218 -0.87 3.17 23.43
N SER A 219 -0.46 2.90 22.20
CA SER A 219 -0.64 3.83 21.08
C SER A 219 -1.81 3.39 20.21
N VAL A 220 -2.74 4.32 19.99
CA VAL A 220 -3.99 4.05 19.26
C VAL A 220 -4.32 5.16 18.29
N ASP A 221 -5.01 4.82 17.20
CA ASP A 221 -5.66 5.77 16.30
C ASP A 221 -7.18 5.69 16.47
N VAL A 222 -7.79 6.79 16.92
CA VAL A 222 -9.18 6.80 17.38
C VAL A 222 -10.14 6.83 16.20
N VAL A 223 -11.15 5.98 16.23
CA VAL A 223 -12.16 5.87 15.17
C VAL A 223 -13.56 6.12 15.72
N ARG A 224 -14.54 6.27 14.84
CA ARG A 224 -15.96 6.31 15.19
C ARG A 224 -16.70 5.17 14.54
N PHE A 225 -17.56 4.51 15.32
CA PHE A 225 -18.56 3.59 14.79
C PHE A 225 -19.87 4.33 14.59
N LEU A 226 -20.25 4.51 13.34
CA LEU A 226 -21.57 5.02 12.98
C LEU A 226 -22.47 3.85 12.63
N SER A 227 -23.76 3.93 12.94
CA SER A 227 -24.73 2.87 12.60
C SER A 227 -26.02 3.44 12.01
N GLY A 228 -26.75 2.62 11.25
CA GLY A 228 -28.06 2.98 10.71
C GLY A 228 -28.04 4.27 9.90
N GLN A 229 -28.97 5.18 10.22
CA GLN A 229 -29.11 6.45 9.51
C GLN A 229 -27.89 7.36 9.67
N GLU A 230 -27.22 7.33 10.82
CA GLU A 230 -26.02 8.16 11.04
C GLU A 230 -24.88 7.74 10.10
N ALA A 231 -24.72 6.43 9.91
CA ALA A 231 -23.74 5.88 8.98
C ALA A 231 -24.06 6.26 7.52
N LEU A 232 -25.33 6.16 7.13
CA LEU A 232 -25.82 6.56 5.81
C LEU A 232 -25.62 8.04 5.53
N ASP A 233 -26.01 8.91 6.45
CA ASP A 233 -25.88 10.36 6.31
C ASP A 233 -24.41 10.77 6.22
N HIS A 234 -23.56 10.13 7.02
CA HIS A 234 -22.12 10.35 6.97
C HIS A 234 -21.54 9.91 5.62
N ALA A 235 -21.83 8.69 5.17
CA ALA A 235 -21.31 8.19 3.89
C ALA A 235 -21.79 9.05 2.71
N ALA A 236 -23.07 9.42 2.68
CA ALA A 236 -23.62 10.29 1.63
C ALA A 236 -22.92 11.65 1.56
N GLY A 237 -22.57 12.24 2.71
CA GLY A 237 -21.86 13.51 2.80
C GLY A 237 -20.37 13.45 2.46
N HIS A 238 -19.77 12.26 2.36
CA HIS A 238 -18.33 12.07 2.23
C HIS A 238 -18.00 11.14 1.06
N PRO A 239 -17.55 11.68 -0.10
CA PRO A 239 -17.30 10.89 -1.32
C PRO A 239 -16.38 9.67 -1.14
N VAL A 240 -15.48 9.69 -0.16
CA VAL A 240 -14.60 8.57 0.19
C VAL A 240 -15.35 7.32 0.68
N TYR A 241 -16.61 7.45 1.10
CA TYR A 241 -17.45 6.36 1.60
C TYR A 241 -18.60 6.01 0.66
N TRP A 242 -18.67 6.60 -0.54
CA TRP A 242 -19.77 6.32 -1.48
C TRP A 242 -19.77 4.87 -1.99
N ASP A 243 -18.61 4.23 -2.04
CA ASP A 243 -18.47 2.80 -2.33
C ASP A 243 -19.10 1.90 -1.27
N ARG A 244 -19.32 2.42 -0.06
CA ARG A 244 -19.98 1.70 1.05
C ARG A 244 -21.50 1.79 1.00
N LEU A 245 -22.07 2.61 0.13
CA LEU A 245 -23.51 2.75 -0.05
C LEU A 245 -24.03 1.71 -1.06
N VAL A 246 -24.87 0.81 -0.57
CA VAL A 246 -25.59 -0.18 -1.38
C VAL A 246 -27.00 0.31 -1.60
N CYS A 247 -27.30 0.80 -2.80
CA CYS A 247 -28.61 1.36 -3.15
C CYS A 247 -29.41 0.43 -4.08
N ASN A 248 -30.73 0.40 -3.89
CA ASN A 248 -31.64 -0.32 -4.78
C ASN A 248 -31.60 0.26 -6.21
N GLY A 249 -30.81 -0.34 -7.09
CA GLY A 249 -30.69 0.06 -8.50
C GLY A 249 -29.27 0.37 -8.99
N GLY A 250 -28.25 0.29 -8.15
CA GLY A 250 -26.85 0.51 -8.53
C GLY A 250 -26.04 1.29 -7.49
N GLY A 251 -24.87 1.79 -7.91
CA GLY A 251 -24.00 2.63 -7.06
C GLY A 251 -24.60 4.00 -6.76
N TYR A 252 -24.18 4.60 -5.65
CA TYR A 252 -24.59 5.94 -5.25
C TYR A 252 -23.81 7.01 -6.02
N GLU A 253 -24.50 7.89 -6.74
CA GLU A 253 -23.91 8.99 -7.52
C GLU A 253 -24.10 10.38 -6.86
N GLY A 254 -24.46 10.41 -5.57
CA GLY A 254 -24.78 11.63 -4.83
C GLY A 254 -26.27 11.99 -4.83
N GLY A 255 -26.77 12.48 -3.69
CA GLY A 255 -28.17 12.91 -3.53
C GLY A 255 -28.93 12.16 -2.44
N ASP A 256 -30.15 11.72 -2.75
CA ASP A 256 -31.06 11.05 -1.82
C ASP A 256 -30.57 9.63 -1.45
N THR A 257 -30.54 9.31 -0.16
CA THR A 257 -30.17 7.98 0.37
C THR A 257 -31.37 7.04 0.52
N THR A 258 -32.56 7.44 0.04
CA THR A 258 -33.78 6.61 0.08
C THR A 258 -33.55 5.29 -0.65
N GLY A 259 -33.62 4.18 0.11
CA GLY A 259 -33.39 2.83 -0.42
C GLY A 259 -31.92 2.44 -0.52
N CYS A 260 -31.02 3.18 0.12
CA CYS A 260 -29.62 2.82 0.35
C CYS A 260 -29.42 2.21 1.74
N SER A 261 -28.42 1.35 1.87
CA SER A 261 -27.92 0.78 3.12
C SER A 261 -26.39 0.80 3.14
N ILE A 262 -25.78 0.65 4.31
CA ILE A 262 -24.36 0.30 4.43
C ILE A 262 -24.29 -1.20 4.74
N ASP A 263 -23.32 -1.89 4.14
CA ASP A 263 -23.08 -3.29 4.44
C ASP A 263 -22.88 -3.51 5.94
N ASN A 264 -23.58 -4.50 6.50
CA ASN A 264 -23.62 -4.80 7.93
C ASN A 264 -24.16 -3.68 8.84
N ASP A 265 -24.71 -2.59 8.29
CA ASP A 265 -25.33 -1.46 9.02
C ASP A 265 -24.38 -0.62 9.91
N TYR A 266 -23.07 -0.79 9.75
CA TYR A 266 -22.05 -0.02 10.46
C TYR A 266 -21.01 0.58 9.52
N LEU A 267 -20.54 1.79 9.86
CA LEU A 267 -19.44 2.47 9.17
C LEU A 267 -18.36 2.85 10.19
N ILE A 268 -17.15 2.38 9.97
CA ILE A 268 -15.97 2.78 10.76
C ILE A 268 -15.33 3.98 10.07
N VAL A 269 -15.29 5.10 10.79
CA VAL A 269 -14.82 6.38 10.27
C VAL A 269 -13.56 6.80 10.99
N ASN A 270 -12.52 7.11 10.21
CA ASN A 270 -11.26 7.68 10.68
C ASN A 270 -10.89 8.93 9.88
N ASP A 271 -11.71 9.98 9.99
CA ASP A 271 -11.52 11.23 9.23
C ASP A 271 -10.34 12.08 9.72
N ASN A 272 -9.77 11.77 10.88
CA ASN A 272 -8.68 12.53 11.49
C ASN A 272 -7.68 11.57 12.14
N PRO A 273 -6.95 10.79 11.31
CA PRO A 273 -6.00 9.81 11.81
C PRO A 273 -4.92 10.55 12.59
N ARG A 274 -4.91 10.33 13.90
CA ARG A 274 -3.93 10.91 14.80
C ARG A 274 -3.69 9.96 15.94
N VAL A 275 -2.50 9.37 15.96
CA VAL A 275 -2.06 8.50 17.04
C VAL A 275 -2.09 9.23 18.39
N ARG A 276 -2.63 8.56 19.39
CA ARG A 276 -2.64 8.95 20.80
C ARG A 276 -1.88 7.89 21.58
N THR A 277 -1.02 8.33 22.48
CA THR A 277 -0.34 7.44 23.42
C THR A 277 -0.94 7.62 24.79
N LEU A 278 -1.54 6.56 25.32
CA LEU A 278 -2.29 6.54 26.56
C LEU A 278 -1.54 5.69 27.60
N PRO A 279 -1.43 6.14 28.86
CA PRO A 279 -0.93 5.30 29.93
C PRO A 279 -1.91 4.15 30.18
N VAL A 280 -1.38 2.99 30.55
CA VAL A 280 -2.16 1.77 30.83
C VAL A 280 -2.00 1.41 32.30
N THR A 281 -3.10 1.11 32.99
CA THR A 281 -3.01 0.74 34.40
C THR A 281 -2.29 -0.61 34.58
N PRO A 282 -1.64 -0.85 35.74
CA PRO A 282 -1.02 -2.14 36.01
C PRO A 282 -2.00 -3.32 35.98
N ASP A 283 -3.27 -3.06 36.27
CA ASP A 283 -4.38 -4.00 36.39
C ASP A 283 -5.38 -3.93 35.23
N VAL A 284 -4.94 -3.41 34.07
CA VAL A 284 -5.77 -3.33 32.85
C VAL A 284 -6.42 -4.68 32.53
N ASP A 285 -7.74 -4.69 32.30
CA ASP A 285 -8.45 -5.87 31.80
C ASP A 285 -8.32 -5.90 30.27
N ILE A 286 -7.56 -6.86 29.74
CA ILE A 286 -7.37 -7.02 28.29
C ILE A 286 -8.10 -8.28 27.85
N ARG A 287 -8.98 -8.14 26.86
CA ARG A 287 -9.74 -9.25 26.30
C ARG A 287 -9.62 -9.26 24.78
N LEU A 288 -9.20 -10.40 24.24
CA LEU A 288 -8.96 -10.59 22.80
C LEU A 288 -9.81 -11.72 22.26
N ILE A 289 -10.09 -11.69 20.96
CA ILE A 289 -10.82 -12.75 20.26
C ILE A 289 -9.82 -13.85 19.89
N PRO A 290 -10.02 -15.10 20.35
CA PRO A 290 -9.27 -16.24 19.86
C PRO A 290 -9.82 -16.63 18.48
N TRP A 291 -9.27 -16.03 17.42
CA TRP A 291 -9.67 -16.25 16.03
C TRP A 291 -9.81 -17.72 15.59
N PRO A 292 -9.03 -18.70 16.09
CA PRO A 292 -9.24 -20.12 15.78
C PRO A 292 -10.54 -20.73 16.34
N GLU A 293 -11.12 -20.13 17.39
CA GLU A 293 -12.28 -20.65 18.13
C GLU A 293 -13.54 -19.77 17.98
N CYS A 294 -13.35 -18.55 17.46
CA CYS A 294 -14.32 -17.56 17.01
C CYS A 294 -15.34 -17.02 18.04
N CYS A 295 -15.40 -15.68 18.05
CA CYS A 295 -16.44 -14.74 18.49
C CYS A 295 -16.56 -14.35 19.96
N GLU A 296 -16.04 -15.10 20.94
CA GLU A 296 -16.04 -14.64 22.34
C GLU A 296 -14.67 -14.05 22.72
N VAL A 297 -14.67 -12.87 23.34
CA VAL A 297 -13.44 -12.29 23.87
C VAL A 297 -13.02 -13.02 25.15
N GLU A 298 -11.75 -13.42 25.21
CA GLU A 298 -11.18 -14.09 26.37
C GLU A 298 -10.17 -13.18 27.09
N PRO A 299 -10.10 -13.21 28.43
CA PRO A 299 -9.06 -12.50 29.17
C PRO A 299 -7.66 -12.94 28.75
N THR A 300 -6.77 -11.99 28.53
CA THR A 300 -5.37 -12.25 28.16
C THR A 300 -4.40 -11.47 29.05
N THR A 301 -3.11 -11.73 28.88
CA THR A 301 -2.04 -11.04 29.59
C THR A 301 -1.50 -9.87 28.75
N ARG A 302 -0.89 -8.88 29.42
CA ARG A 302 -0.20 -7.77 28.74
C ARG A 302 0.90 -8.24 27.79
N ALA A 303 1.62 -9.30 28.17
CA ALA A 303 2.66 -9.89 27.32
C ALA A 303 2.07 -10.51 26.04
N ALA A 304 1.01 -11.32 26.16
CA ALA A 304 0.33 -11.89 25.01
C ALA A 304 -0.34 -10.82 24.12
N PHE A 305 -0.86 -9.75 24.73
CA PHE A 305 -1.34 -8.59 23.99
C PHE A 305 -0.21 -7.87 23.23
N ALA A 306 0.97 -7.70 23.84
CA ALA A 306 2.14 -7.13 23.17
C ALA A 306 2.58 -7.98 21.97
N GLU A 307 2.66 -9.30 22.14
CA GLU A 307 2.95 -10.24 21.05
C GLU A 307 1.92 -10.10 19.93
N ARG A 308 0.62 -10.08 20.27
CA ARG A 308 -0.46 -9.89 19.30
C ARG A 308 -0.35 -8.57 18.52
N VAL A 309 0.04 -7.49 19.19
CA VAL A 309 0.24 -6.17 18.55
C VAL A 309 1.47 -6.19 17.62
N LEU A 310 2.52 -6.93 17.98
CA LEU A 310 3.73 -7.07 17.14
C LEU A 310 3.51 -7.98 15.93
N GLU A 311 2.69 -9.02 16.08
CA GLU A 311 2.37 -10.00 15.05
C GLU A 311 1.21 -9.56 14.14
N GLN A 312 0.80 -8.28 14.17
CA GLN A 312 -0.39 -7.80 13.45
C GLN A 312 -0.30 -8.04 11.93
N GLU A 313 -0.94 -9.13 11.46
CA GLU A 313 -1.32 -9.32 10.06
C GLU A 313 -2.52 -8.43 9.68
N HIS A 314 -3.30 -7.96 10.68
CA HIS A 314 -4.46 -7.09 10.51
C HIS A 314 -4.54 -6.01 11.61
N PRO A 315 -5.19 -4.87 11.34
CA PRO A 315 -5.41 -3.82 12.33
C PRO A 315 -6.22 -4.36 13.52
N LEU A 316 -5.67 -4.24 14.73
CA LEU A 316 -6.38 -4.63 15.94
C LEU A 316 -7.34 -3.51 16.35
N LEU A 317 -8.62 -3.67 16.06
CA LEU A 317 -9.65 -2.73 16.47
C LEU A 317 -10.14 -3.06 17.87
N VAL A 318 -10.14 -2.06 18.75
CA VAL A 318 -10.48 -2.25 20.17
C VAL A 318 -11.46 -1.20 20.67
N SER A 319 -12.24 -1.56 21.68
CA SER A 319 -12.90 -0.64 22.61
C SER A 319 -12.02 -0.44 23.83
N LEU A 320 -11.95 0.79 24.32
CA LEU A 320 -11.12 1.23 25.44
C LEU A 320 -12.02 1.81 26.54
N ASP A 321 -11.79 1.38 27.77
CA ASP A 321 -12.25 2.15 28.94
C ASP A 321 -11.11 3.01 29.44
N VAL A 322 -11.37 4.31 29.56
CA VAL A 322 -10.37 5.29 29.99
C VAL A 322 -10.83 5.99 31.26
N ALA A 323 -10.03 5.87 32.30
CA ALA A 323 -10.29 6.47 33.60
C ALA A 323 -10.21 8.01 33.54
N PRO A 324 -10.75 8.74 34.56
CA PRO A 324 -10.71 10.20 34.59
C PRO A 324 -9.31 10.82 34.58
N ASP A 325 -8.29 10.07 35.02
CA ASP A 325 -6.88 10.49 34.96
C ASP A 325 -6.23 10.25 33.58
N GLY A 326 -6.96 9.58 32.70
CA GLY A 326 -6.59 9.25 31.35
C GLY A 326 -5.84 7.96 31.14
N SER A 327 -5.78 7.12 32.16
CA SER A 327 -5.25 5.77 32.03
C SER A 327 -6.28 4.80 31.44
N VAL A 328 -5.83 3.92 30.56
CA VAL A 328 -6.64 2.84 30.01
C VAL A 328 -6.77 1.76 31.09
N THR A 329 -8.01 1.48 31.47
CA THR A 329 -8.36 0.45 32.45
C THR A 329 -8.88 -0.82 31.81
N GLN A 330 -9.41 -0.75 30.58
CA GLN A 330 -9.82 -1.95 29.83
C GLN A 330 -9.54 -1.81 28.33
N VAL A 331 -9.26 -2.94 27.68
CA VAL A 331 -9.09 -3.08 26.24
C VAL A 331 -9.86 -4.32 25.78
N TRP A 332 -10.79 -4.15 24.83
CA TRP A 332 -11.63 -5.22 24.32
C TRP A 332 -11.52 -5.25 22.79
N GLU A 333 -11.02 -6.34 22.21
CA GLU A 333 -11.03 -6.50 20.75
C GLU A 333 -12.46 -6.53 20.22
N ILE A 334 -12.71 -5.74 19.17
CA ILE A 334 -14.00 -5.66 18.50
C ILE A 334 -13.95 -6.58 17.28
N TYR A 335 -14.90 -7.50 17.19
CA TYR A 335 -15.10 -8.27 15.99
C TYR A 335 -15.69 -7.39 14.89
N THR A 336 -14.98 -7.24 13.78
CA THR A 336 -15.52 -6.67 12.55
C THR A 336 -15.74 -7.80 11.54
N PRO A 337 -16.99 -8.16 11.22
CA PRO A 337 -17.30 -9.17 10.20
C PRO A 337 -16.86 -8.74 8.80
#